data_AF-A0AAV5DI58-F1
#
_entry.id   AF-A0AAV5DI58-F1
#
_cell.length_a   1.000
_cell.length_b   1.000
_cell.length_c   1.000
_cell.angle_alpha   90.00
_cell.angle_beta   90.00
_cell.angle_gamma   90.00
#
_symmetry.space_group_name_H-M   'P 1'
#
loop_
_entity.id
_entity.type
_entity.pdbx_description
1 polymer ?
#
loop_
_entity_poly.entity_id
_entity_poly.type
_entity_poly.pdbx_seq_one_letter_code
_entity_poly.pdbx_strand_id
1 'polypeptide(L)'
;MAANGISRIGSGAALVACHPMNFPYTVRYCHRPSKVEAFLVQLTGVGGGATAATVCHKDTTTWDSTYFDLLNATRGEEICHFMPHNYVLWVKMDQ
;
A
#
# COMPACT_ATOMS: atom_id res chain seq x y z
N MET A 1 18.22 6.86 -0.38
CA MET A 1 17.62 5.51 -0.28
C MET A 1 18.37 4.77 0.83
N ALA A 2 17.68 4.03 1.69
CA ALA A 2 18.31 3.33 2.82
C ALA A 2 19.15 2.12 2.38
N ALA A 3 20.10 1.70 3.23
CA ALA A 3 21.08 0.64 2.94
C ALA A 3 20.45 -0.75 2.67
N ASN A 4 19.22 -0.99 3.11
CA ASN A 4 18.47 -2.23 2.89
C ASN A 4 17.54 -2.16 1.67
N GLY A 5 17.60 -1.11 0.85
CA GLY A 5 16.74 -0.94 -0.32
C GLY A 5 15.28 -0.58 0.02
N ILE A 6 14.96 -0.29 1.29
CA ILE A 6 13.61 0.06 1.75
C ILE A 6 13.64 1.48 2.33
N SER A 7 12.92 2.40 1.71
CA SER A 7 12.83 3.78 2.20
C SER A 7 11.39 4.09 2.55
N ARG A 8 11.10 4.41 3.83
CA ARG A 8 9.80 4.96 4.23
C ARG A 8 9.65 6.33 3.58
N ILE A 9 8.49 6.57 2.97
CA ILE A 9 8.21 7.82 2.24
C ILE A 9 7.03 8.60 2.83
N GLY A 10 6.24 8.00 3.71
CA GLY A 10 5.16 8.72 4.38
C GLY A 10 4.36 7.84 5.32
N SER A 11 3.54 8.46 6.17
CA SER A 11 2.66 7.76 7.10
C SER A 11 1.41 8.54 7.50
N GLY A 12 0.43 7.84 8.04
CA GLY A 12 -0.74 8.42 8.70
C GLY A 12 -1.74 9.08 7.74
N ALA A 13 -2.54 10.01 8.29
CA ALA A 13 -3.72 10.57 7.64
C ALA A 13 -3.44 11.41 6.37
N ALA A 14 -2.17 11.73 6.09
CA ALA A 14 -1.77 12.44 4.88
C ALA A 14 -1.68 11.51 3.65
N LEU A 15 -1.71 10.18 3.84
CA LEU A 15 -1.70 9.20 2.76
C LEU A 15 -3.10 9.03 2.15
N VAL A 16 -3.20 9.17 0.84
CA VAL A 16 -4.44 8.91 0.08
C VAL A 16 -4.18 7.81 -0.94
N ALA A 17 -4.85 6.68 -0.78
CA ALA A 17 -4.83 5.59 -1.74
C ALA A 17 -6.02 5.71 -2.69
N CYS A 18 -5.79 5.51 -3.98
CA CYS A 18 -6.80 5.60 -5.02
C CYS A 18 -6.81 4.32 -5.88
N HIS A 19 -7.95 3.66 -5.92
CA HIS A 19 -8.19 2.39 -6.60
C HIS A 19 -8.90 2.63 -7.94
N PRO A 20 -8.51 1.96 -9.04
CA PRO A 20 -9.22 2.05 -10.31
C PRO A 20 -10.62 1.43 -10.17
N MET A 21 -11.62 2.11 -10.72
CA MET A 21 -13.00 1.60 -10.76
C MET A 21 -13.27 0.92 -12.10
N ASN A 22 -14.12 -0.10 -12.10
CA ASN A 22 -14.58 -0.76 -13.32
C ASN A 22 -15.59 0.14 -14.05
N PHE A 23 -15.09 1.12 -14.77
CA PHE A 23 -15.89 2.11 -15.50
C PHE A 23 -15.28 2.37 -16.88
N PRO A 24 -16.08 2.72 -17.92
CA PRO A 24 -15.56 2.98 -19.27
C PRO A 24 -14.58 4.15 -19.38
N TYR A 25 -14.50 4.99 -18.35
CA TYR A 25 -13.61 6.14 -18.26
C TYR A 25 -12.70 6.01 -17.02
N THR A 26 -11.60 6.76 -17.00
CA THR A 26 -10.66 6.79 -15.86
C THR A 26 -11.33 7.38 -14.62
N VAL A 27 -11.92 6.51 -13.80
CA VAL A 27 -12.50 6.85 -12.50
C VAL A 27 -11.73 6.12 -11.41
N ARG A 28 -11.44 6.85 -10.33
CA ARG A 28 -10.69 6.33 -9.18
C ARG A 28 -11.45 6.58 -7.89
N TYR A 29 -11.63 5.54 -7.09
CA TYR A 29 -12.12 5.69 -5.73
C TYR A 29 -10.93 5.95 -4.80
N CYS A 30 -10.94 7.09 -4.12
CA CYS A 30 -9.87 7.49 -3.21
C CYS A 30 -10.35 7.48 -1.76
N HIS A 31 -9.48 7.03 -0.86
CA HIS A 31 -9.74 7.03 0.59
C HIS A 31 -8.46 7.24 1.40
N ARG A 32 -8.64 7.53 2.69
CA ARG A 32 -7.56 7.66 3.68
C ARG A 32 -7.58 6.44 4.61
N PRO A 33 -6.74 5.42 4.36
CA PRO A 33 -6.68 4.29 5.26
C PRO A 33 -6.15 4.73 6.64
N SER A 34 -6.69 4.13 7.70
CA SER A 34 -6.21 4.35 9.06
C SER A 34 -4.86 3.64 9.26
N LYS A 35 -4.00 4.21 10.12
CA LYS A 35 -2.73 3.62 10.57
C LYS A 35 -1.94 2.96 9.43
N VAL A 36 -1.56 3.78 8.46
CA VAL A 36 -0.92 3.35 7.22
C VAL A 36 0.49 3.92 7.09
N GLU A 37 1.39 3.16 6.48
CA GLU A 37 2.75 3.59 6.11
C GLU A 37 3.01 3.30 4.64
N ALA A 38 3.81 4.14 3.99
CA ALA A 38 4.20 4.00 2.60
C ALA A 38 5.71 3.90 2.47
N PHE A 39 6.17 3.05 1.55
CA PHE A 39 7.59 2.78 1.31
C PHE A 39 7.88 2.74 -0.20
N LEU A 40 9.12 3.10 -0.55
CA LEU A 40 9.75 2.70 -1.80
C LEU A 40 10.67 1.52 -1.53
N VAL A 41 10.51 0.45 -2.30
CA VAL A 41 11.28 -0.79 -2.17
C VAL A 41 12.02 -1.05 -3.48
N GLN A 42 13.33 -1.26 -3.39
CA GLN A 42 14.15 -1.72 -4.50
C GLN A 42 14.08 -3.24 -4.61
N LEU A 43 13.55 -3.70 -5.72
CA LEU A 43 13.46 -5.12 -6.08
C LEU A 43 14.63 -5.48 -7.01
N THR A 44 15.15 -6.69 -6.84
CA THR A 44 16.19 -7.27 -7.70
C THR A 44 15.62 -8.47 -8.44
N GLY A 45 15.88 -8.58 -9.74
CA GLY A 45 15.47 -9.71 -10.56
C GLY A 45 16.51 -10.08 -11.60
N VAL A 46 16.33 -11.25 -12.22
CA VAL A 46 17.18 -11.68 -13.34
C VAL A 46 16.94 -10.73 -14.52
N GLY A 47 17.98 -10.01 -14.94
CA GLY A 47 17.92 -9.04 -16.04
C GLY A 47 17.61 -7.59 -15.63
N GLY A 48 17.43 -7.30 -14.34
CA GLY A 48 17.27 -5.93 -13.86
C GLY A 48 16.48 -5.81 -12.55
N GLY A 49 16.51 -4.62 -11.96
CA GLY A 49 15.74 -4.28 -10.76
C GLY A 49 14.55 -3.37 -11.06
N ALA A 50 13.70 -3.17 -10.07
CA ALA A 50 12.57 -2.25 -10.13
C ALA A 50 12.41 -1.47 -8.81
N THR A 51 11.85 -0.27 -8.88
CA THR A 51 11.39 0.45 -7.68
C THR A 51 9.89 0.26 -7.55
N ALA A 52 9.44 -0.30 -6.43
CA ALA A 52 8.02 -0.53 -6.15
C ALA A 52 7.53 0.36 -5.00
N ALA A 53 6.38 1.00 -5.19
CA ALA A 53 5.64 1.61 -4.10
C ALA A 53 4.94 0.52 -3.29
N THR A 54 5.07 0.58 -1.97
CA THR A 54 4.50 -0.38 -1.02
C THR A 54 3.69 0.36 0.03
N VAL A 55 2.58 -0.21 0.43
CA VAL A 55 1.75 0.29 1.53
C VAL A 55 1.64 -0.80 2.58
N CYS A 56 1.80 -0.41 3.85
CA CYS A 56 1.56 -1.27 5.00
C CYS A 56 0.42 -0.70 5.83
N HIS A 57 -0.58 -1.53 6.10
CA HIS A 57 -1.66 -1.26 7.02
C HIS A 57 -1.28 -1.83 8.38
N LYS A 58 -0.94 -0.96 9.34
CA LYS A 58 -0.45 -1.34 10.67
C LYS A 58 -1.55 -1.87 11.60
N ASP A 59 -2.81 -1.75 11.17
CA ASP A 59 -3.97 -2.19 11.92
C ASP A 59 -5.11 -2.54 10.96
N THR A 60 -5.46 -3.81 10.93
CA THR A 60 -6.54 -4.36 10.09
C THR A 60 -7.79 -4.72 10.91
N THR A 61 -7.86 -4.33 12.19
CA THR A 61 -8.98 -4.67 13.10
C THR A 61 -10.35 -4.27 12.55
N THR A 62 -10.42 -3.16 11.79
CA THR A 62 -11.68 -2.63 11.24
C THR A 62 -11.99 -3.14 9.84
N TRP A 63 -11.16 -4.01 9.27
CA TRP A 63 -11.41 -4.57 7.94
C TRP A 63 -12.56 -5.59 8.00
N ASP A 64 -13.18 -5.82 6.84
CA ASP A 64 -14.24 -6.83 6.71
C ASP A 64 -13.67 -8.21 7.09
N SER A 65 -14.28 -8.86 8.08
CA SER A 65 -13.82 -10.15 8.62
C SER A 65 -13.89 -11.26 7.59
N THR A 66 -14.77 -11.15 6.59
CA THR A 66 -14.95 -12.16 5.53
C THR A 66 -13.64 -12.46 4.80
N TYR A 67 -12.79 -11.45 4.57
CA TYR A 67 -11.49 -11.65 3.92
C TYR A 67 -10.55 -12.55 4.73
N PHE A 68 -10.62 -12.45 6.06
CA PHE A 68 -9.75 -13.19 6.97
C PHE A 68 -10.27 -14.61 7.22
N ASP A 69 -11.59 -14.77 7.28
CA ASP A 69 -12.24 -16.08 7.41
C ASP A 69 -11.88 -17.00 6.23
N LEU A 70 -11.87 -16.46 5.01
CA LEU A 70 -11.48 -17.21 3.80
C LEU A 70 -10.03 -17.69 3.82
N LEU A 71 -9.15 -16.96 4.50
CA LEU A 71 -7.72 -17.26 4.59
C LEU A 71 -7.35 -18.03 5.87
N ASN A 72 -8.32 -18.33 6.73
CA ASN A 72 -8.11 -18.86 8.08
C ASN A 72 -7.10 -18.01 8.88
N ALA A 73 -7.27 -16.69 8.81
CA ALA A 73 -6.41 -15.69 9.44
C ALA A 73 -7.20 -14.82 10.44
N THR A 74 -6.49 -13.99 11.22
CA THR A 74 -7.11 -13.07 12.19
C THR A 74 -6.84 -11.61 11.83
N ARG A 75 -7.82 -10.74 12.09
CA ARG A 75 -7.65 -9.28 11.97
C ARG A 75 -6.71 -8.74 13.05
N GLY A 76 -6.12 -7.59 12.76
CA GLY A 76 -5.32 -6.80 13.69
C GLY A 76 -3.82 -6.91 13.46
N GLU A 77 -3.37 -7.91 12.71
CA GLU A 77 -1.98 -7.97 12.24
C GLU A 77 -1.74 -6.99 11.08
N GLU A 78 -0.47 -6.61 10.93
CA GLU A 78 -0.01 -5.73 9.87
C GLU A 78 -0.02 -6.46 8.53
N ILE A 79 -0.58 -5.81 7.51
CA ILE A 79 -0.55 -6.31 6.13
C ILE A 79 0.14 -5.28 5.24
N CYS A 80 1.21 -5.72 4.56
CA CYS A 80 1.90 -4.95 3.54
C CYS A 80 1.64 -5.51 2.15
N HIS A 81 1.51 -4.63 1.15
CA HIS A 81 1.40 -5.04 -0.24
C HIS A 81 2.05 -4.01 -1.18
N PHE A 82 2.51 -4.48 -2.33
CA PHE A 82 2.92 -3.60 -3.43
C PHE A 82 1.70 -2.93 -4.06
N MET A 83 1.86 -1.69 -4.53
CA MET A 83 0.82 -1.00 -5.28
C MET A 83 0.68 -1.62 -6.67
N PRO A 84 -0.51 -2.12 -7.05
CA PRO A 84 -0.70 -2.71 -8.36
C PRO A 84 -0.64 -1.65 -9.47
N HIS A 85 -0.50 -2.12 -10.72
CA HIS A 85 -0.54 -1.25 -11.88
C HIS A 85 -1.84 -0.45 -11.94
N ASN A 86 -1.75 0.81 -12.37
CA ASN A 86 -2.87 1.76 -12.39
C ASN A 86 -3.48 2.09 -11.03
N TYR A 87 -2.84 1.86 -9.88
CA TYR A 87 -3.27 2.44 -8.60
C TYR A 87 -2.47 3.73 -8.35
N VAL A 88 -3.03 4.68 -7.60
CA VAL A 88 -2.34 5.94 -7.27
C VAL A 88 -2.23 6.07 -5.76
N LEU A 89 -1.03 6.44 -5.29
CA LEU A 89 -0.76 6.76 -3.91
C LEU A 89 -0.28 8.21 -3.81
N TRP A 90 -1.06 9.06 -3.14
CA TRP A 90 -0.63 10.40 -2.80
C TRP A 90 0.02 10.40 -1.43
N VAL A 91 1.26 10.86 -1.38
CA VAL A 91 2.09 10.85 -0.18
C VAL A 91 2.57 12.27 0.10
N LYS A 92 2.39 12.73 1.33
CA LYS A 92 3.21 13.82 1.85
C LYS A 92 4.54 13.21 2.28
N MET A 93 5.60 13.53 1.56
CA MET A 93 6.91 12.96 1.82
C MET A 93 7.38 13.28 3.24
N ASP A 94 7.81 12.25 3.96
CA ASP A 94 8.62 12.42 5.17
C ASP A 94 9.95 13.07 4.72
N GLN A 95 10.31 14.22 5.31
CA GLN A 95 11.59 14.90 5.02
C GLN A 95 12.74 14.21 5.75
#